data_AF-A0A0F9AJJ9-F1
#
_entry.id   AF-A0A0F9AJJ9-F1
#
_cell.length_a   1.000
_cell.length_b   1.000
_cell.length_c   1.000
_cell.angle_alpha   90.00
_cell.angle_beta   90.00
_cell.angle_gamma   90.00
#
_symmetry.space_group_name_H-M   'P 1'
#
loop_
_entity.id
_entity.type
_entity.pdbx_description
1 polymer ?
#
loop_
_entity_poly.entity_id
_entity_poly.type
_entity_poly.pdbx_seq_one_letter_code
_entity_poly.pdbx_strand_id
1 'polypeptide(L)' 'MDEGKDISFIMTGLYGKYRVEKIADPKGKHNDCFFFVLDITHDPLARAALATYAILCREIDEQLADDLTYALDKAEREDT' A
#
# COMPACT_ATOMS: atom_id res chain seq x y z
N MET A 1 37.12 -8.76 9.02
CA MET A 1 36.19 -9.19 7.95
C MET A 1 34.90 -8.49 8.28
N ASP A 2 34.57 -7.45 7.51
CA ASP A 2 33.36 -6.65 7.68
C ASP A 2 32.23 -7.42 6.99
N GLU A 3 31.38 -8.07 7.78
CA GLU A 3 30.21 -8.78 7.26
C GLU A 3 29.28 -7.74 6.65
N GLY A 4 29.13 -7.79 5.33
CA GLY A 4 28.33 -6.86 4.55
C GLY A 4 26.93 -6.75 5.13
N LYS A 5 26.64 -5.62 5.76
CA LYS A 5 25.28 -5.23 6.12
C LYS A 5 24.47 -5.17 4.84
N ASP A 6 23.59 -6.15 4.67
CA ASP A 6 22.52 -6.10 3.69
C ASP A 6 21.61 -4.92 4.05
N ILE A 7 21.90 -3.77 3.43
CA ILE A 7 21.10 -2.55 3.54
C ILE A 7 19.87 -2.70 2.65
N SER A 8 19.03 -3.70 2.95
CA SER A 8 17.64 -3.66 2.53
C SER A 8 17.07 -2.34 3.07
N PHE A 9 16.79 -1.40 2.18
CA PHE A 9 16.40 -0.04 2.56
C PHE A 9 15.03 -0.14 3.25
N ILE A 10 15.03 -0.04 4.58
CA ILE A 10 13.80 -0.13 5.36
C ILE A 10 13.04 1.17 5.16
N MET A 11 11.97 1.11 4.36
CA MET A 11 11.11 2.26 4.17
C MET A 11 10.22 2.42 5.39
N THR A 12 10.40 3.55 6.07
CA THR A 12 9.63 3.91 7.25
C THR A 12 8.38 4.65 6.79
N GLY A 13 7.19 4.13 7.13
CA GLY A 13 5.94 4.82 6.82
C GLY A 13 5.85 6.18 7.51
N LEU A 14 4.97 7.06 7.02
CA LEU A 14 4.79 8.40 7.60
C LEU A 14 4.56 8.33 9.12
N TYR A 15 5.22 9.20 9.89
CA TYR A 15 5.30 9.19 11.36
C TYR A 15 6.02 8.00 12.01
N GLY A 16 6.67 7.13 11.25
CA GLY A 16 7.45 6.01 11.81
C GLY A 16 6.62 4.96 12.54
N LYS A 17 5.30 4.93 12.31
CA LYS A 17 4.39 3.98 12.95
C LYS A 17 4.44 2.59 12.31
N TYR A 18 4.82 2.50 11.04
CA TYR A 18 4.84 1.26 10.28
C TYR A 18 6.18 1.09 9.56
N ARG A 19 6.61 -0.17 9.48
CA ARG A 19 7.70 -0.63 8.64
C ARG A 19 7.10 -1.22 7.37
N VAL A 20 7.39 -0.62 6.22
CA VAL A 20 6.92 -1.12 4.92
C VAL A 20 8.08 -1.80 4.23
N GLU A 21 7.92 -3.08 3.93
CA GLU A 21 8.93 -3.89 3.25
C GLU A 21 8.47 -4.21 1.83
N LYS A 22 9.32 -3.90 0.86
CA LYS A 22 9.12 -4.33 -0.52
C LYS A 22 9.58 -5.78 -0.66
N ILE A 23 8.68 -6.69 -1.01
CA ILE A 23 8.95 -8.15 -1.00
C ILE A 23 9.70 -8.62 -2.28
N ALA A 24 9.58 -7.90 -3.41
CA ALA A 24 10.33 -8.21 -4.63
C ALA A 24 10.59 -6.97 -5.51
N ASP A 25 11.78 -6.90 -6.09
CA ASP A 25 12.13 -5.94 -7.15
C ASP A 25 13.11 -6.56 -8.16
N PRO A 26 12.62 -7.30 -9.17
CA PRO A 26 13.47 -8.00 -10.11
C PRO A 26 14.35 -7.08 -10.99
N LYS A 27 14.10 -5.76 -11.01
CA LYS A 27 14.77 -4.81 -11.92
C LYS A 27 15.25 -3.51 -11.27
N GLY A 28 15.20 -3.38 -9.94
CA GLY A 28 15.54 -2.14 -9.23
C GLY A 28 14.64 -0.95 -9.57
N LYS A 29 13.43 -1.20 -10.11
CA LYS A 29 12.51 -0.12 -10.49
C LYS A 29 11.76 0.31 -9.23
N HIS A 30 11.69 1.63 -8.99
CA HIS A 30 10.99 2.23 -7.86
C HIS A 30 11.73 2.11 -6.50
N ASN A 31 13.06 2.19 -6.50
CA ASN A 31 13.86 2.22 -5.26
C ASN A 31 13.73 3.55 -4.48
N ASP A 32 13.37 4.63 -5.17
CA ASP A 32 13.18 5.96 -4.57
C ASP A 32 11.70 6.34 -4.43
N CYS A 33 10.79 5.36 -4.50
CA CYS A 33 9.37 5.63 -4.36
C CYS A 33 9.00 5.96 -2.92
N PHE A 34 8.19 6.99 -2.74
CA PHE A 34 7.66 7.35 -1.43
C PHE A 34 6.30 6.67 -1.23
N PHE A 35 6.18 5.85 -0.19
CA PHE A 35 4.94 5.13 0.11
C PHE A 35 4.24 5.74 1.33
N PHE A 36 2.93 5.91 1.21
CA PHE A 36 2.05 6.30 2.30
C PHE A 36 1.01 5.19 2.48
N VAL A 37 0.93 4.62 3.68
CA VAL A 37 0.04 3.51 3.99
C VAL A 37 -1.14 4.04 4.80
N LEU A 38 -2.34 3.60 4.43
CA LEU A 38 -3.59 3.93 5.09
C LEU A 38 -4.24 2.65 5.62
N ASP A 39 -4.76 2.70 6.84
CA ASP A 39 -5.51 1.59 7.44
C ASP A 39 -7.00 1.70 7.08
N ILE A 40 -7.41 1.01 6.02
CA ILE A 40 -8.78 1.04 5.54
C ILE A 40 -9.79 0.36 6.48
N THR A 41 -9.32 -0.40 7.47
CA THR A 41 -10.20 -1.08 8.44
C THR A 41 -10.66 -0.16 9.56
N HIS A 42 -9.83 0.79 10.01
CA HIS A 42 -10.21 1.68 11.12
C HIS A 42 -10.29 3.17 10.74
N ASP A 43 -9.73 3.58 9.60
CA ASP A 43 -9.74 4.97 9.14
C ASP A 43 -10.83 5.21 8.08
N PRO A 44 -11.92 5.94 8.39
CA PRO A 44 -12.96 6.25 7.42
C PRO A 44 -12.45 7.10 6.25
N LEU A 45 -11.44 7.93 6.44
CA LEU A 45 -10.84 8.73 5.36
C LEU A 45 -10.04 7.85 4.40
N ALA A 46 -9.41 6.79 4.92
CA ALA A 46 -8.74 5.79 4.10
C ALA A 46 -9.72 5.07 3.16
N ARG A 47 -10.94 4.75 3.64
CA ARG A 47 -11.99 4.16 2.79
C ARG A 47 -12.43 5.11 1.68
N ALA A 48 -12.64 6.38 1.99
CA ALA A 48 -13.01 7.38 0.98
C ALA A 48 -11.91 7.56 -0.09
N ALA A 49 -10.64 7.58 0.34
CA ALA A 49 -9.50 7.63 -0.57
C ALA A 49 -9.43 6.37 -1.45
N LEU A 50 -9.61 5.18 -0.87
CA LEU A 50 -9.60 3.90 -1.58
C LEU A 50 -10.73 3.83 -2.62
N ALA A 51 -11.96 4.21 -2.24
CA ALA A 51 -13.11 4.24 -3.14
C ALA A 51 -12.87 5.14 -4.36
N THR A 52 -12.35 6.35 -4.12
CA THR A 52 -12.01 7.29 -5.20
C THR A 52 -10.91 6.73 -6.10
N TYR A 53 -9.89 6.10 -5.50
CA TYR A 53 -8.82 5.47 -6.27
C TYR A 53 -9.34 4.33 -7.13
N ALA A 54 -10.21 3.46 -6.61
CA ALA A 54 -10.78 2.34 -7.37
C ALA A 54 -11.55 2.82 -8.62
N ILE A 55 -12.32 3.91 -8.51
CA ILE A 55 -13.04 4.51 -9.64
C ILE A 55 -12.06 4.98 -10.73
N LEU A 56 -11.03 5.75 -10.35
CA LEU A 56 -10.07 6.28 -11.31
C LEU A 56 -9.14 5.20 -11.87
N CYS A 57 -8.82 4.18 -11.07
CA CYS A 57 -7.95 3.09 -11.44
C CYS A 57 -8.56 2.22 -12.54
N ARG A 58 -9.89 2.10 -12.62
CA ARG A 58 -10.54 1.21 -13.60
C ARG A 58 -10.19 1.57 -15.06
N GLU A 59 -9.94 2.85 -15.34
CA GLU A 59 -9.50 3.32 -16.67
C GLU A 59 -8.04 2.96 -17.00
N ILE A 60 -7.25 2.57 -16.00
CA ILE A 60 -5.81 2.28 -16.10
C ILE A 60 -5.56 0.77 -15.99
N ASP A 61 -6.20 0.14 -15.02
CA ASP A 61 -6.08 -1.28 -14.67
C ASP A 61 -7.39 -1.73 -14.00
N GLU A 62 -8.20 -2.46 -14.77
CA GLU A 62 -9.50 -2.96 -14.33
C GLU A 62 -9.38 -4.01 -13.23
N GLN A 63 -8.37 -4.89 -13.32
CA GLN A 63 -8.17 -5.96 -12.35
C GLN A 63 -7.79 -5.39 -10.99
N LEU A 64 -6.89 -4.41 -10.97
CA LEU A 64 -6.55 -3.71 -9.73
C LEU A 64 -7.76 -2.96 -9.16
N ALA A 65 -8.60 -2.34 -10.01
CA ALA A 65 -9.81 -1.67 -9.54
C ALA A 65 -10.81 -2.63 -8.87
N ASP A 66 -10.95 -3.85 -9.40
CA ASP A 66 -11.77 -4.91 -8.79
C ASP A 66 -11.22 -5.31 -7.41
N ASP A 67 -9.90 -5.51 -7.29
CA ASP A 67 -9.25 -5.84 -6.01
C ASP A 67 -9.45 -4.73 -4.96
N LEU A 68 -9.33 -3.46 -5.36
CA LEU A 68 -9.54 -2.32 -4.47
C LEU A 68 -11.01 -2.20 -4.02
N THR A 69 -11.95 -2.49 -4.92
CA THR A 69 -13.39 -2.50 -4.60
C THR A 69 -13.71 -3.62 -3.61
N TYR A 70 -13.16 -4.82 -3.82
CA TYR A 70 -13.30 -5.94 -2.90
C TYR A 70 -12.71 -5.63 -1.50
N ALA A 71 -11.55 -4.98 -1.46
CA ALA A 71 -10.94 -4.58 -0.19
C ALA A 71 -11.81 -3.59 0.61
N LEU A 72 -12.47 -2.65 -0.09
CA LEU A 72 -13.40 -1.72 0.52
C LEU A 72 -14.63 -2.43 1.10
N ASP A 73 -15.27 -3.30 0.31
CA ASP A 73 -16.42 -4.12 0.75
C ASP A 73 -16.09 -4.95 1.99
N LYS A 74 -14.87 -5.50 2.04
CA LYS A 74 -14.41 -6.28 3.18
C LYS A 74 -14.26 -5.40 4.43
N ALA A 75 -13.64 -4.23 4.29
CA ALA A 75 -13.43 -3.30 5.40
C ALA A 75 -14.75 -2.79 6.00
N GLU A 76 -15.78 -2.57 5.18
CA GLU A 76 -17.11 -2.15 5.66
C GLU A 76 -17.83 -3.24 6.46
N ARG A 77 -17.62 -4.52 6.12
CA ARG A 77 -18.24 -5.65 6.83
C ARG A 77 -17.62 -5.94 8.19
N GLU A 78 -16.33 -5.64 8.36
CA GLU A 78 -15.61 -5.86 9.62
C GLU A 78 -15.93 -4.79 10.68
N ASP A 79 -16.56 -3.69 10.28
CA ASP A 79 -17.03 -2.59 11.15
C ASP A 79 -18.42 -2.83 11.76
N THR A 80 -19.11 -3.92 11.37
CA THR A 80 -20.48 -4.27 11.79
C THR A 80 -20.48 -5.42 12.79
#